data_AF-Q6JAA2-F1
#
_entry.id   AF-Q6JAA2-F1
#
_cell.length_a   1.000
_cell.length_b   1.000
_cell.length_c   1.000
_cell.angle_alpha   90.00
_cell.angle_beta   90.00
_cell.angle_gamma   90.00
#
_symmetry.space_group_name_H-M   'P 1'
#
loop_
_entity.id
_entity.type
_entity.pdbx_description
1 polymer ?
#
loop_
_entity_poly.entity_id
_entity_poly.type
_entity_poly.pdbx_seq_one_letter_code
_entity_poly.pdbx_strand_id
1 'polypeptide(L)'
;DDTPPTKSHSEPRHIVQTMSEVNIVNDGHRWRKYGQKFVQGNPNPRSYYRCSIAGCPVKKHVERASHDPKMVITTYEGQHDHNMSWFRTLSQITAAPDLSLTGVSGESRLESGENKHV
;
A
#
# COMPACT_ATOMS: atom_id res chain seq x y z
N ASP A 1 -0.13 -12.00 -46.42
CA ASP A 1 -0.52 -10.81 -45.66
C ASP A 1 -0.54 -11.23 -44.20
N ASP A 2 0.58 -11.08 -43.49
CA ASP A 2 0.74 -11.55 -42.11
C ASP A 2 0.86 -10.31 -41.21
N THR A 3 -0.30 -9.75 -40.88
CA THR A 3 -0.40 -8.62 -39.95
C THR A 3 -0.43 -9.18 -38.53
N PRO A 4 0.55 -8.86 -37.65
CA PRO A 4 0.54 -9.37 -36.28
C PRO A 4 -0.63 -8.75 -35.51
N PRO A 5 -1.30 -9.49 -34.61
CA PRO A 5 -2.43 -8.96 -33.85
C PRO A 5 -1.93 -7.87 -32.91
N THR A 6 -2.29 -6.63 -33.21
CA THR A 6 -2.16 -5.49 -32.31
C THR A 6 -2.97 -5.77 -31.05
N LYS A 7 -2.27 -6.11 -29.97
CA LYS A 7 -2.88 -6.24 -28.64
C LYS A 7 -3.51 -4.90 -28.28
N SER A 8 -4.84 -4.87 -28.30
CA SER A 8 -5.65 -3.75 -27.85
C SER A 8 -5.21 -3.34 -26.45
N HIS A 9 -4.58 -2.17 -26.31
CA HIS A 9 -4.32 -1.55 -25.01
C HIS A 9 -5.66 -1.02 -24.47
N SER A 10 -6.45 -1.94 -23.92
CA SER A 10 -7.59 -1.63 -23.08
C SER A 10 -7.08 -0.94 -21.80
N GLU A 11 -7.62 0.25 -21.54
CA GLU A 11 -7.43 1.08 -20.34
C GLU A 11 -6.04 1.74 -20.20
N PRO A 12 -5.96 3.04 -19.86
CA PRO A 12 -4.69 3.72 -19.61
C PRO A 12 -3.99 3.11 -18.39
N ARG A 13 -2.97 2.28 -18.64
CA ARG A 13 -2.11 1.70 -17.60
C ARG A 13 -0.99 2.68 -17.28
N HIS A 14 -0.88 3.11 -16.03
CA HIS A 14 0.25 3.90 -15.58
C HIS A 14 1.41 2.97 -15.22
N ILE A 15 2.53 3.09 -15.94
CA ILE A 15 3.72 2.25 -15.75
C ILE A 15 4.84 3.10 -15.16
N VAL A 16 5.34 2.69 -14.00
CA VAL A 16 6.47 3.32 -13.32
C VAL A 16 7.66 2.37 -13.40
N GLN A 17 8.77 2.86 -13.93
CA GLN A 17 10.05 2.15 -13.93
C GLN A 17 11.00 2.86 -12.98
N THR A 18 11.66 2.10 -12.11
CA THR A 18 12.56 2.67 -11.10
C THR A 18 13.74 1.74 -10.86
N MET A 19 14.93 2.32 -10.71
CA MET A 19 16.12 1.59 -10.27
C MET A 19 16.07 1.42 -8.76
N SER A 20 15.87 0.19 -8.28
CA SER A 20 15.70 -0.12 -6.85
C SER A 20 16.12 -1.55 -6.52
N GLU A 21 16.72 -1.73 -5.34
CA GLU A 21 16.98 -3.06 -4.76
C GLU A 21 15.74 -3.64 -4.06
N VAL A 22 14.69 -2.84 -3.84
CA VAL A 22 13.46 -3.26 -3.16
C VAL A 22 12.29 -3.31 -4.14
N ASN A 23 11.47 -4.37 -4.04
CA ASN A 23 10.30 -4.63 -4.91
C ASN A 23 9.01 -3.92 -4.47
N ILE A 24 9.06 -3.15 -3.39
CA ILE A 24 7.88 -2.53 -2.79
C ILE A 24 8.10 -1.01 -2.81
N VAL A 25 7.26 -0.31 -3.57
CA VAL A 25 7.24 1.15 -3.61
C VAL A 25 6.29 1.66 -2.53
N ASN A 26 6.75 2.59 -1.70
CA ASN A 26 5.91 3.32 -0.74
C ASN A 26 5.20 4.48 -1.45
N ASP A 27 4.05 4.20 -2.05
CA ASP A 27 3.22 5.14 -2.84
C ASP A 27 2.05 5.75 -2.03
N GLY A 28 2.08 5.62 -0.70
CA GLY A 28 1.04 6.12 0.21
C GLY A 28 -0.28 5.34 0.18
N HIS A 29 -0.41 4.31 -0.65
CA HIS A 29 -1.57 3.44 -0.72
C HIS A 29 -1.31 2.12 0.02
N ARG A 30 -2.37 1.54 0.57
CA ARG A 30 -2.27 0.26 1.29
C ARG A 30 -2.57 -0.89 0.34
N TRP A 31 -1.57 -1.72 0.07
CA TRP A 31 -1.67 -2.84 -0.86
C TRP A 31 -1.73 -4.18 -0.15
N ARG A 32 -2.50 -5.12 -0.69
CA ARG A 32 -2.50 -6.54 -0.29
C ARG A 32 -2.09 -7.40 -1.48
N LYS A 33 -1.09 -8.26 -1.26
CA LYS A 33 -0.69 -9.26 -2.26
C LYS A 33 -1.78 -10.31 -2.36
N TYR A 34 -2.24 -10.58 -3.57
CA TYR A 34 -3.24 -11.64 -3.81
C TYR A 34 -2.70 -12.78 -4.65
N GLY A 35 -1.54 -12.59 -5.30
CA GLY A 35 -0.95 -13.61 -6.14
C GLY A 35 0.49 -13.32 -6.52
N GLN A 36 1.12 -14.36 -7.07
CA GLN A 36 2.44 -14.30 -7.66
C GLN A 36 2.45 -15.24 -8.86
N LYS A 37 3.10 -14.83 -9.96
CA LYS A 37 3.25 -15.65 -11.16
C LYS A 37 4.71 -15.69 -11.58
N PHE A 38 5.22 -16.88 -11.87
CA PHE A 38 6.49 -17.02 -12.58
C PHE A 38 6.32 -16.61 -14.04
N VAL A 39 7.26 -15.83 -14.55
CA VAL A 39 7.21 -15.29 -15.90
C VAL A 39 8.27 -16.00 -16.73
N GLN A 40 7.86 -16.64 -17.84
CA GLN A 40 8.78 -17.31 -18.74
C GLN A 40 9.85 -16.33 -19.24
N GLY A 41 11.12 -16.71 -19.14
CA GLY A 41 12.24 -15.86 -19.55
C GLY A 41 12.64 -14.78 -18.55
N ASN A 42 11.97 -14.70 -17.39
CA ASN A 42 12.37 -13.81 -16.30
C ASN A 42 12.66 -14.65 -15.04
N PRO A 43 13.89 -14.61 -14.50
CA PRO A 43 14.22 -15.33 -13.27
C PRO A 43 13.43 -14.80 -12.06
N ASN A 44 12.91 -13.57 -12.14
CA ASN A 44 12.17 -12.93 -11.07
C ASN A 44 10.66 -13.17 -11.22
N PRO A 45 9.95 -13.58 -10.15
CA PRO A 45 8.50 -13.71 -10.19
C PRO A 45 7.81 -12.34 -10.22
N ARG A 46 6.68 -12.27 -10.94
CA ARG A 46 5.78 -11.10 -10.94
C ARG A 46 4.82 -11.19 -9.77
N SER A 47 4.80 -10.17 -8.91
CA SER A 47 3.90 -10.09 -7.76
C SER A 47 2.69 -9.23 -8.08
N TYR A 48 1.50 -9.66 -7.63
CA TYR A 48 0.24 -8.98 -7.90
C TYR A 48 -0.42 -8.48 -6.62
N TYR A 49 -0.88 -7.23 -6.65
CA TYR A 49 -1.43 -6.52 -5.52
C TYR A 49 -2.76 -5.86 -5.88
N ARG A 50 -3.65 -5.79 -4.89
CA ARG A 50 -4.91 -5.05 -4.94
C ARG A 50 -4.93 -4.01 -3.85
N CYS A 51 -5.64 -2.91 -4.07
CA CYS A 51 -5.88 -1.96 -2.99
C CYS A 51 -6.60 -2.67 -1.82
N SER A 52 -6.22 -2.27 -0.61
CA SER A 52 -6.76 -2.85 0.63
C SER A 52 -8.14 -2.31 0.99
N ILE A 53 -8.55 -1.19 0.39
CA ILE A 53 -9.83 -0.57 0.66
C ILE A 53 -10.91 -1.37 -0.06
N ALA A 54 -11.96 -1.74 0.69
CA ALA A 54 -13.07 -2.51 0.17
C ALA A 54 -13.75 -1.73 -0.97
N GLY A 55 -14.11 -2.42 -2.05
CA GLY A 55 -14.72 -1.80 -3.23
C GLY A 55 -13.74 -1.11 -4.20
N CYS A 56 -12.50 -0.82 -3.79
CA CYS A 56 -11.55 -0.12 -4.65
C CYS A 56 -11.10 -1.01 -5.83
N PRO A 57 -11.24 -0.55 -7.09
CA PRO A 57 -10.94 -1.35 -8.27
C PRO A 57 -9.43 -1.47 -8.56
N VAL A 58 -8.60 -0.65 -7.91
CA VAL A 58 -7.19 -0.50 -8.28
C VAL A 58 -6.38 -1.75 -8.00
N LYS A 59 -5.60 -2.12 -9.01
CA LYS A 59 -4.65 -3.24 -8.96
C LYS A 59 -3.28 -2.76 -9.44
N LYS A 60 -2.24 -3.43 -8.97
CA LYS A 60 -0.91 -3.28 -9.54
C LYS A 60 -0.18 -4.60 -9.62
N HIS A 61 0.75 -4.70 -10.55
CA HIS A 61 1.74 -5.77 -10.54
C HIS A 61 3.15 -5.19 -10.56
N VAL A 62 4.04 -5.87 -9.85
CA VAL A 62 5.46 -5.51 -9.76
C VAL A 62 6.28 -6.66 -10.33
N GLU A 63 7.22 -6.32 -11.20
CA GLU A 63 8.21 -7.23 -11.73
C GLU A 63 9.58 -6.57 -11.84
N ARG A 64 10.64 -7.37 -11.81
CA ARG A 64 11.96 -6.91 -12.23
C ARG A 64 12.15 -7.16 -13.72
N ALA A 65 12.89 -6.32 -14.41
CA ALA A 65 13.31 -6.62 -15.77
C ALA A 65 14.18 -7.88 -15.78
N SER A 66 14.08 -8.69 -16.83
CA SER A 66 14.94 -9.87 -16.99
C SER A 66 16.39 -9.50 -17.31
N HIS A 67 16.61 -8.36 -17.97
CA HIS A 67 17.91 -7.88 -18.41
C HIS A 67 18.62 -7.00 -17.37
N ASP A 68 17.88 -6.44 -16.40
CA ASP A 68 18.45 -5.63 -15.33
C ASP A 68 17.73 -5.91 -14.02
N PRO A 69 18.38 -6.59 -13.05
CA PRO A 69 17.75 -6.90 -11.77
C PRO A 69 17.47 -5.64 -10.95
N LYS A 70 18.10 -4.49 -11.20
CA LYS A 70 17.81 -3.24 -10.48
C LYS A 70 16.59 -2.53 -11.04
N MET A 71 16.18 -2.84 -12.27
CA MET A 71 15.03 -2.22 -12.89
C MET A 71 13.74 -2.88 -12.40
N VAL A 72 12.99 -2.15 -11.57
CA VAL A 72 11.68 -2.54 -11.07
C VAL A 72 10.59 -1.83 -11.89
N ILE A 73 9.69 -2.62 -12.46
CA ILE A 73 8.57 -2.18 -13.28
C ILE A 73 7.30 -2.39 -12.46
N THR A 74 6.59 -1.31 -12.17
CA THR A 74 5.28 -1.34 -11.51
C THR A 74 4.22 -0.84 -12.47
N THR A 75 3.22 -1.67 -12.75
CA THR A 75 2.08 -1.30 -13.60
C THR A 75 0.84 -1.17 -12.74
N TYR A 76 0.18 -0.02 -12.81
CA TYR A 76 -1.07 0.29 -12.12
C TYR A 76 -2.24 0.23 -13.10
N GLU A 77 -3.35 -0.32 -12.65
CA GLU A 77 -4.61 -0.41 -13.39
C GLU A 77 -5.78 0.09 -12.51
N GLY A 78 -6.67 0.90 -13.10
CA GLY A 78 -7.79 1.55 -12.42
C GLY A 78 -7.43 2.86 -11.70
N GLN A 79 -8.44 3.49 -11.10
CA GLN A 79 -8.30 4.75 -10.35
C GLN A 79 -8.82 4.58 -8.92
N HIS A 80 -8.13 5.19 -7.96
CA HIS A 80 -8.57 5.21 -6.56
C HIS A 80 -9.77 6.16 -6.41
N ASP A 81 -10.82 5.67 -5.78
CA ASP A 81 -12.09 6.35 -5.49
C ASP A 81 -12.23 6.71 -4.01
N HIS A 82 -11.12 6.68 -3.27
CA HIS A 82 -11.06 6.93 -1.84
C HIS A 82 -9.90 7.85 -1.48
N ASN A 83 -10.04 8.59 -0.38
CA ASN A 83 -8.92 9.37 0.15
C ASN A 83 -7.76 8.44 0.54
N MET A 84 -6.51 8.85 0.29
CA MET A 84 -5.33 8.09 0.71
C MET A 84 -5.39 7.88 2.22
N SER A 85 -5.22 6.62 2.66
CA SER A 85 -5.44 6.23 4.06
C SER A 85 -4.57 6.98 5.07
N TRP A 86 -3.48 7.62 4.62
CA TRP A 86 -2.63 8.47 5.46
C TRP A 86 -3.36 9.72 5.98
N PHE A 87 -4.38 10.23 5.26
CA PHE A 87 -5.11 11.41 5.70
C PHE A 87 -6.21 11.10 6.73
N ARG A 88 -6.66 9.84 6.87
CA ARG A 88 -7.71 9.52 7.85
C ARG A 88 -7.26 9.71 9.29
N THR A 89 -5.98 9.46 9.59
CA THR A 89 -5.45 9.69 10.94
C THR A 89 -5.43 11.18 11.28
N LEU A 90 -5.12 12.07 10.34
CA LEU A 90 -5.10 13.51 10.61
C LEU A 90 -6.52 14.12 10.67
N SER A 91 -7.44 13.65 9.83
CA SER A 91 -8.83 14.15 9.80
C SER A 91 -9.69 13.68 10.98
N GLN A 92 -9.30 12.61 11.69
CA GLN A 92 -10.02 12.14 12.89
C GLN A 92 -9.56 12.83 14.17
N ILE A 93 -8.46 13.59 14.16
CA ILE A 93 -7.97 14.32 15.34
C ILE A 93 -8.71 15.67 15.53
N THR A 94 -9.40 16.19 14.50
CA THR A 94 -10.10 17.48 14.58
C THR A 94 -11.61 17.40 14.77
N ALA A 95 -12.18 16.21 14.98
CA ALA A 95 -13.59 16.06 15.34
C ALA A 95 -13.69 15.61 16.80
N ALA A 96 -13.60 16.56 17.71
CA ALA A 96 -14.06 16.35 19.08
C ALA A 96 -15.56 16.02 19.06
N PRO A 97 -16.00 15.03 19.85
CA PRO A 97 -17.27 15.13 20.55
C PRO A 97 -16.98 15.32 22.04
N ASP A 98 -17.51 16.42 22.57
CA ASP A 98 -17.76 16.59 23.99
C ASP A 98 -18.53 15.38 24.52
N LEU A 99 -17.96 14.67 25.49
CA LEU A 99 -18.69 13.78 26.39
C LEU A 99 -18.25 14.11 27.80
N SER A 100 -18.81 15.21 28.29
CA SER A 100 -19.06 15.40 29.71
C SER A 100 -20.04 14.34 30.19
N LEU A 101 -19.59 13.39 31.03
CA LEU A 101 -20.48 12.63 31.91
C LEU A 101 -19.72 12.11 33.14
N THR A 102 -20.38 12.36 34.26
CA THR A 102 -19.97 12.30 35.65
C THR A 102 -19.70 10.90 36.21
N GLY A 103 -18.65 10.78 37.02
CA GLY A 103 -18.58 10.07 38.31
C GLY A 103 -18.97 8.59 38.42
N VAL A 104 -18.00 7.73 38.77
CA VAL A 104 -18.08 6.85 39.95
C VAL A 104 -16.69 6.33 40.32
N SER A 105 -16.44 6.28 41.63
CA SER A 105 -15.23 5.88 42.34
C SER A 105 -14.63 4.55 41.91
N GLY A 106 -13.31 4.46 41.99
CA GLY A 106 -12.56 3.20 41.91
C GLY A 106 -11.13 3.43 42.37
N GLU A 107 -10.90 3.25 43.66
CA GLU A 107 -9.58 3.33 44.29
C GLU A 107 -8.66 2.24 43.71
N SER A 108 -7.42 2.60 43.37
CA SER A 108 -6.30 1.67 43.23
C SER A 108 -4.99 2.41 43.42
N ARG A 109 -4.56 2.41 44.69
CA ARG A 109 -3.25 2.77 45.23
C ARG A 109 -2.11 2.19 44.39
N LEU A 110 -1.21 3.06 43.90
CA LEU A 110 0.11 2.67 43.40
C LEU A 110 1.18 3.21 44.36
N GLU A 111 1.96 2.28 44.90
CA GLU A 111 3.09 2.52 45.78
C GLU A 111 4.25 3.22 45.07
N SER A 112 4.94 4.04 45.86
CA SER A 112 6.07 4.88 45.52
C SER A 112 7.32 4.05 45.16
N GLY A 113 7.86 4.27 43.96
CA GLY A 113 9.23 3.93 43.61
C GLY A 113 10.04 5.23 43.50
N GLU A 114 10.85 5.50 44.51
CA GLU A 114 11.63 6.73 44.66
C GLU A 114 13.01 6.56 43.98
N ASN A 115 13.23 7.30 42.88
CA ASN A 115 14.53 7.31 42.19
C ASN A 115 15.29 8.57 42.63
N LYS A 116 16.18 8.45 43.62
CA LYS A 116 17.09 9.53 44.02
C LYS A 116 18.36 9.49 43.17
N HIS A 117 18.75 10.68 42.70
CA HIS A 117 20.06 11.04 42.18
C HIS A 117 21.20 10.59 43.10
N VAL A 118 22.22 9.90 42.54
CA VAL A 118 23.67 10.19 42.63
C VAL A 118 24.32 9.62 41.38
#